data_AF-A0AA97CRH3-F1
#
_entry.id   AF-A0AA97CRH3-F1
#
_cell.length_a   1.000
_cell.length_b   1.000
_cell.length_c   1.000
_cell.angle_alpha   90.00
_cell.angle_beta   90.00
_cell.angle_gamma   90.00
#
_symmetry.space_group_name_H-M   'P 1'
#
loop_
_entity.id
_entity.type
_entity.pdbx_description
1 polymer ?
#
loop_
_entity_poly.entity_id
_entity_poly.type
_entity_poly.pdbx_seq_one_letter_code
_entity_poly.pdbx_strand_id
1 'polypeptide(L)'
;MTITLKVYKNSPEHGEYMNARFPKDRRHHSCSNETFEFKGHRWKYQVTSFDDNGDYDLLWRPDGKEPELMLADISFRDYLAAEAMNGILTNPAIIDTLTSSTLEWVAGSAYDVADAMLKARSNK
;
A
#
# COMPACT_ATOMS: atom_id res chain seq x y z
N MET A 1 2.59 11.48 13.10
CA MET A 1 2.42 11.76 11.67
C MET A 1 0.97 11.49 11.30
N THR A 2 0.38 12.26 10.39
CA THR A 2 -1.02 12.04 9.95
C THR A 2 -1.02 11.05 8.79
N ILE A 3 -1.59 9.86 9.01
CA ILE A 3 -1.70 8.83 7.96
C ILE A 3 -2.92 9.14 7.10
N THR A 4 -2.70 9.21 5.78
CA THR A 4 -3.77 9.50 4.80
C THR A 4 -3.80 8.44 3.69
N LEU A 5 -4.98 8.24 3.10
CA LEU A 5 -5.19 7.34 1.98
C LEU A 5 -6.07 8.03 0.93
N LYS A 6 -5.61 8.04 -0.32
CA LYS A 6 -6.39 8.49 -1.48
C LYS A 6 -7.01 7.28 -2.14
N VAL A 7 -8.33 7.27 -2.31
CA VAL A 7 -9.04 6.21 -3.05
C VAL A 7 -9.59 6.79 -4.34
N TYR A 8 -8.99 6.40 -5.46
CA TYR A 8 -9.37 6.89 -6.78
C TYR A 8 -10.58 6.13 -7.33
N LYS A 9 -11.43 6.80 -8.10
CA LYS A 9 -12.61 6.23 -8.77
C LYS A 9 -12.26 5.08 -9.72
N ASN A 10 -11.10 5.15 -10.36
CA ASN A 10 -10.60 4.16 -11.30
C ASN A 10 -9.65 3.12 -10.66
N SER A 11 -9.47 3.15 -9.34
CA SER A 11 -8.62 2.18 -8.65
C SER A 11 -9.31 0.81 -8.55
N PRO A 12 -8.56 -0.30 -8.59
CA PRO A 12 -9.11 -1.65 -8.42
C PRO A 12 -9.88 -1.82 -7.11
N GLU A 13 -9.45 -1.16 -6.03
CA GLU A 13 -10.10 -1.21 -4.72
C GLU A 13 -11.36 -0.34 -4.61
N HIS A 14 -11.71 0.45 -5.62
CA HIS A 14 -12.84 1.38 -5.56
C HIS A 14 -14.17 0.65 -5.26
N GLY A 15 -14.37 -0.55 -5.82
CA GLY A 15 -15.59 -1.34 -5.57
C GLY A 15 -15.72 -1.77 -4.10
N GLU A 16 -14.64 -2.28 -3.51
CA GLU A 16 -14.59 -2.66 -2.09
C GLU A 16 -14.74 -1.44 -1.18
N TYR A 17 -14.08 -0.34 -1.55
CA TYR A 17 -14.20 0.94 -0.87
C TYR A 17 -15.66 1.43 -0.83
N MET A 18 -16.38 1.38 -1.96
CA MET A 18 -17.77 1.83 -2.03
C MET A 18 -18.69 0.98 -1.13
N ASN A 19 -18.42 -0.32 -1.00
CA ASN A 19 -19.16 -1.19 -0.07
C ASN A 19 -18.87 -0.85 1.40
N ALA A 20 -17.60 -0.57 1.74
CA ALA A 20 -17.20 -0.16 3.08
C ALA A 20 -17.75 1.22 3.46
N ARG A 21 -17.80 2.14 2.49
CA ARG A 21 -18.36 3.48 2.62
C ARG A 21 -19.88 3.47 2.77
N PHE A 22 -20.57 2.64 2.01
CA PHE A 22 -22.03 2.54 2.00
C PHE A 22 -22.48 1.11 2.35
N PRO A 23 -22.35 0.70 3.62
CA PRO A 23 -22.76 -0.63 4.02
C PRO A 23 -24.28 -0.77 3.87
N LYS A 24 -24.70 -1.86 3.22
CA LYS A 24 -26.09 -2.10 2.79
C LYS A 24 -27.10 -2.23 3.95
N ASP A 25 -26.60 -2.44 5.16
CA ASP A 25 -27.38 -2.61 6.39
C ASP A 25 -27.65 -1.27 7.12
N ARG A 26 -26.96 -0.18 6.75
CA ARG A 26 -27.17 1.14 7.36
C ARG A 26 -28.22 1.94 6.60
N ARG A 27 -29.25 2.38 7.33
CA ARG A 27 -30.31 3.27 6.84
C ARG A 27 -29.85 4.72 6.58
N HIS A 28 -28.57 5.03 6.80
CA HIS A 28 -28.03 6.37 6.67
C HIS A 28 -26.99 6.42 5.55
N HIS A 29 -27.34 7.06 4.44
CA HIS A 29 -26.41 7.40 3.38
C HIS A 29 -25.58 8.61 3.84
N SER A 30 -24.27 8.38 4.03
CA SER A 30 -23.23 9.41 4.18
C SER A 30 -23.41 10.42 5.31
N CYS A 31 -22.67 10.22 6.40
CA CYS A 31 -22.30 11.32 7.29
C CYS A 31 -20.78 11.45 7.25
N SER A 32 -20.28 12.56 6.70
CA SER A 32 -18.87 12.99 6.62
C SER A 32 -18.09 12.93 7.95
N ASN A 33 -18.78 12.71 9.06
CA ASN A 33 -18.22 12.62 10.41
C ASN A 33 -18.07 11.19 10.95
N GLU A 34 -18.61 10.17 10.29
CA GLU A 34 -18.51 8.77 10.73
C GLU A 34 -17.19 8.12 10.31
N THR A 35 -16.66 7.25 11.18
CA THR A 35 -15.54 6.38 10.85
C THR A 35 -16.03 5.04 10.30
N PHE A 36 -15.30 4.43 9.38
CA PHE A 36 -15.60 3.12 8.82
C PHE A 36 -14.32 2.26 8.70
N GLU A 37 -14.48 0.95 8.64
CA GLU A 37 -13.37 0.02 8.45
C GLU A 37 -13.10 -0.22 6.97
N PHE A 38 -11.85 -0.08 6.54
CA PHE A 38 -11.40 -0.38 5.19
C PHE A 38 -9.93 -0.78 5.20
N LYS A 39 -9.56 -1.83 4.46
CA LYS A 39 -8.21 -2.41 4.47
C LYS A 39 -7.67 -2.63 5.90
N GLY A 40 -8.48 -3.19 6.80
CA GLY A 40 -8.09 -3.50 8.18
C GLY A 40 -7.92 -2.31 9.13
N HIS A 41 -8.24 -1.08 8.69
CA HIS A 41 -8.08 0.12 9.51
C HIS A 41 -9.35 0.95 9.57
N ARG A 42 -9.47 1.72 10.66
CA ARG A 42 -10.57 2.66 10.83
C ARG A 42 -10.20 4.00 10.22
N TRP A 43 -10.98 4.43 9.24
CA TRP A 43 -10.75 5.66 8.47
C TRP A 43 -11.85 6.68 8.72
N LYS A 44 -11.51 7.95 8.55
CA LYS A 44 -12.44 9.07 8.51
C LYS A 44 -12.22 9.89 7.24
N TYR A 45 -13.28 10.51 6.74
CA TYR A 45 -13.17 11.43 5.60
C TYR A 45 -12.41 12.70 5.99
N GLN A 46 -11.44 13.07 5.16
CA GLN A 46 -10.79 14.38 5.20
C GLN A 46 -11.39 15.28 4.11
N VAL A 47 -11.56 14.72 2.91
CA VAL A 47 -12.20 15.38 1.76
C VAL A 47 -13.02 14.33 1.03
N THR A 48 -14.28 14.66 0.72
CA THR A 48 -15.14 13.86 -0.15
C THR A 48 -15.40 14.65 -1.42
N SER A 49 -14.88 14.19 -2.54
CA SER A 49 -15.04 14.87 -3.83
C SER A 49 -14.77 13.86 -4.94
N PHE A 50 -15.84 13.44 -5.62
CA PHE A 50 -15.76 12.79 -6.91
C PHE A 50 -16.26 13.77 -7.97
N ASP A 51 -15.63 14.95 -8.06
CA ASP A 51 -15.99 16.03 -9.00
C ASP A 51 -14.76 16.64 -9.68
N ASP A 52 -15.01 17.65 -10.53
CA ASP A 52 -14.22 18.06 -11.71
C ASP A 52 -12.74 18.47 -11.49
N ASN A 53 -12.21 18.42 -10.26
CA ASN A 53 -10.79 18.65 -9.95
C ASN A 53 -10.08 17.48 -9.21
N GLY A 54 -10.75 16.36 -8.96
CA GLY A 54 -10.14 15.23 -8.24
C GLY A 54 -10.96 13.95 -8.31
N ASP A 55 -10.40 12.92 -8.94
CA ASP A 55 -11.01 11.59 -9.06
C ASP A 55 -10.94 10.75 -7.78
N TYR A 56 -10.78 11.34 -6.58
CA TYR A 56 -10.51 10.56 -5.36
C TYR A 56 -11.13 11.13 -4.08
N ASP A 57 -11.47 10.22 -3.17
CA ASP A 57 -11.73 10.54 -1.78
C ASP A 57 -10.43 10.51 -0.97
N LEU A 58 -10.25 11.50 -0.08
CA LEU A 58 -9.12 11.55 0.86
C LEU A 58 -9.59 11.11 2.24
N LEU A 59 -8.97 10.06 2.75
CA LEU A 59 -9.20 9.50 4.07
C LEU A 59 -8.04 9.83 4.98
N TRP A 60 -8.33 10.10 6.24
CA TRP A 60 -7.33 10.23 7.30
C TRP A 60 -7.60 9.23 8.41
N ARG A 61 -6.53 8.75 9.05
CA ARG A 61 -6.62 7.75 10.10
C ARG A 61 -6.63 8.40 11.48
N PRO A 62 -7.73 8.33 12.25
CA PRO A 62 -7.82 8.97 13.56
C PRO A 62 -6.99 8.31 14.66
N ASP A 63 -6.63 7.03 14.52
CA ASP A 63 -5.79 6.31 15.49
C ASP A 63 -4.29 6.51 15.28
N GLY A 64 -3.87 7.13 14.17
CA GLY A 64 -2.48 7.49 13.88
C GLY A 64 -1.47 6.34 13.89
N LYS A 65 -1.92 5.09 13.92
CA LYS A 65 -1.03 3.91 13.89
C LYS A 65 -0.72 3.57 12.45
N GLU A 66 0.56 3.46 12.10
CA GLU A 66 0.98 2.87 10.82
C GLU A 66 0.31 1.49 10.68
N PRO A 67 -0.06 1.06 9.46
CA PRO A 67 -0.56 -0.29 9.27
C PRO A 67 0.45 -1.27 9.87
N GLU A 68 0.01 -2.13 10.80
CA GLU A 68 0.80 -3.30 11.14
C GLU A 68 0.92 -4.12 9.86
N LEU A 69 2.12 -4.18 9.29
CA LEU A 69 2.42 -5.00 8.12
C LEU A 69 2.02 -6.45 8.42
N MET A 70 0.85 -6.89 7.94
CA MET A 70 0.49 -8.29 8.05
C MET A 70 1.23 -9.06 6.96
N LEU A 71 1.67 -10.28 7.29
CA LEU A 71 2.27 -11.19 6.29
C LEU A 71 1.28 -11.54 5.14
N ALA A 72 -0.02 -11.25 5.31
CA ALA A 72 -1.00 -11.35 4.23
C ALA A 72 -0.95 -10.18 3.23
N ASP A 73 -0.36 -9.04 3.61
CA ASP A 73 -0.28 -7.82 2.81
C ASP A 73 0.99 -7.75 1.96
N ILE A 74 1.93 -8.70 2.11
CA ILE A 74 3.09 -8.79 1.22
C ILE A 74 2.64 -9.27 -0.17
N SER A 75 2.98 -8.48 -1.19
CA SER A 75 2.75 -8.90 -2.57
C SER A 75 3.75 -9.99 -2.97
N PHE A 76 3.42 -10.77 -4.00
CA PHE A 76 4.38 -11.73 -4.58
C PHE A 76 5.66 -11.03 -5.07
N ARG A 77 5.59 -9.75 -5.44
CA ARG A 77 6.75 -8.90 -5.79
C ARG A 77 7.65 -8.68 -4.57
N ASP A 78 7.08 -8.40 -3.41
CA ASP A 78 7.83 -8.18 -2.16
C ASP A 78 8.53 -9.47 -1.71
N TYR A 79 7.88 -10.62 -1.90
CA TYR A 79 8.51 -11.93 -1.68
C TYR A 79 9.74 -12.14 -2.57
N LEU A 80 9.61 -11.90 -3.89
CA LEU A 80 10.75 -12.01 -4.82
C LEU A 80 11.87 -11.02 -4.49
N ALA A 81 11.53 -9.80 -4.10
CA ALA A 81 12.50 -8.79 -3.68
C ALA A 81 13.21 -9.22 -2.39
N ALA A 82 12.52 -9.78 -1.41
CA ALA A 82 13.14 -10.29 -0.19
C ALA A 82 14.16 -11.42 -0.47
N GLU A 83 13.81 -12.35 -1.36
CA GLU A 83 14.73 -13.43 -1.80
C GLU A 83 15.96 -12.86 -2.53
N ALA A 84 15.76 -11.89 -3.43
CA ALA A 84 16.85 -11.23 -4.13
C ALA A 84 17.77 -10.45 -3.18
N MET A 85 17.18 -9.73 -2.22
CA MET A 85 17.90 -9.00 -1.19
C MET A 85 18.75 -9.94 -0.32
N ASN A 86 18.19 -11.08 0.09
CA ASN A 86 18.94 -12.09 0.85
C ASN A 86 20.15 -12.59 0.04
N GLY A 87 19.97 -12.87 -1.25
CA GLY A 87 21.07 -13.23 -2.15
C GLY A 87 22.17 -12.16 -2.21
N ILE A 88 21.80 -10.88 -2.33
CA ILE A 88 22.77 -9.76 -2.39
C ILE A 88 23.52 -9.60 -1.05
N LEU A 89 22.80 -9.64 0.08
CA LEU A 89 23.37 -9.41 1.41
C LEU A 89 24.26 -10.54 1.91
N THR A 90 24.14 -11.75 1.36
CA THR A 90 25.06 -12.86 1.69
C THR A 90 26.47 -12.64 1.13
N ASN A 91 26.69 -11.64 0.26
CA ASN A 91 28.01 -11.31 -0.25
C ASN A 91 28.85 -10.60 0.84
N PRO A 92 29.97 -11.20 1.31
CA PRO A 92 30.81 -10.60 2.35
C PRO A 92 31.32 -9.18 2.03
N ALA A 93 31.52 -8.86 0.74
CA ALA A 93 31.97 -7.52 0.33
C ALA A 93 30.93 -6.42 0.61
N ILE A 94 29.64 -6.78 0.65
CA ILE A 94 28.55 -5.86 1.01
C ILE A 94 28.51 -5.64 2.53
N ILE A 95 28.81 -6.68 3.31
CA ILE A 95 28.78 -6.64 4.78
C ILE A 95 29.81 -5.64 5.31
N ASP A 96 31.00 -5.62 4.73
CA ASP A 96 32.09 -4.70 5.13
C ASP A 96 31.79 -3.22 4.78
N THR A 97 30.78 -2.97 3.93
CA THR A 97 30.43 -1.63 3.42
C THR A 97 28.98 -1.27 3.71
N LEU A 98 28.37 -1.86 4.74
CA LEU A 98 26.96 -1.71 5.09
C LEU A 98 26.62 -0.32 5.66
N THR A 99 26.53 0.67 4.79
CA THR A 99 26.07 2.03 5.10
C THR A 99 24.61 2.21 4.67
N SER A 100 23.97 3.31 5.08
CA SER A 100 22.61 3.64 4.66
C SER A 100 22.46 3.69 3.13
N SER A 101 23.46 4.24 2.42
CA SER A 101 23.45 4.28 0.95
C SER A 101 23.55 2.88 0.33
N THR A 102 24.31 1.97 0.96
CA THR A 102 24.41 0.59 0.51
C THR A 102 23.06 -0.12 0.69
N LEU A 103 22.38 0.08 1.82
CA LEU A 103 21.06 -0.49 2.08
C LEU A 103 19.99 0.01 1.11
N GLU A 104 19.98 1.31 0.80
CA GLU A 104 19.08 1.90 -0.21
C GLU A 104 19.31 1.28 -1.60
N TRP A 105 20.58 1.13 -2.00
CA TRP A 105 20.94 0.50 -3.27
C TRP A 105 20.53 -0.97 -3.33
N VAL A 106 20.77 -1.74 -2.26
CA VAL A 106 20.38 -3.15 -2.16
C VAL A 106 18.86 -3.29 -2.27
N ALA A 107 18.10 -2.45 -1.56
CA ALA A 107 16.65 -2.47 -1.62
C ALA A 107 16.11 -2.16 -3.03
N GLY A 108 16.63 -1.12 -3.69
CA GLY A 108 16.25 -0.79 -5.06
C GLY A 108 16.57 -1.93 -6.04
N SER A 109 17.80 -2.45 -5.97
CA SER A 109 18.26 -3.54 -6.84
C SER A 109 17.43 -4.82 -6.68
N ALA A 110 17.00 -5.12 -5.45
CA ALA A 110 16.15 -6.27 -5.17
C ALA A 110 14.77 -6.16 -5.84
N TYR A 111 14.17 -4.97 -5.85
CA TYR A 111 12.91 -4.73 -6.57
C TYR A 111 13.07 -4.78 -8.08
N ASP A 112 14.20 -4.30 -8.64
CA ASP A 112 14.49 -4.42 -10.06
C ASP A 112 14.58 -5.89 -10.51
N VAL A 113 15.21 -6.73 -9.70
CA VAL A 113 15.27 -8.19 -9.94
C VAL A 113 13.87 -8.81 -9.89
N ALA A 114 13.06 -8.45 -8.89
CA ALA A 114 11.69 -8.93 -8.78
C ALA A 114 10.84 -8.54 -10.01
N ASP A 115 10.95 -7.30 -10.48
CA ASP A 115 10.25 -6.82 -11.67
C ASP A 115 10.70 -7.52 -12.94
N ALA A 116 12.00 -7.79 -13.09
CA ALA A 116 12.53 -8.57 -14.20
C ALA A 116 11.99 -10.02 -14.23
N MET A 117 11.86 -10.66 -13.07
CA MET A 117 11.29 -12.00 -12.93
C MET A 117 9.80 -12.03 -13.31
N LEU A 118 9.03 -11.05 -12.83
CA LEU A 118 7.61 -10.92 -13.17
C LEU A 118 7.42 -10.68 -14.67
N LYS A 119 8.24 -9.81 -15.28
CA LYS A 119 8.23 -9.57 -16.72
C LYS A 119 8.57 -10.83 -17.53
N ALA A 120 9.58 -11.59 -17.11
CA ALA A 120 9.96 -12.84 -17.75
C ALA A 120 8.85 -13.90 -17.69
N ARG A 121 8.05 -13.90 -16.60
CA ARG A 121 6.88 -14.77 -16.46
C ARG A 121 5.75 -14.39 -17.42
N SER A 122 5.47 -13.10 -17.59
CA SER A 122 4.40 -12.61 -18.49
C SER A 122 4.72 -12.79 -19.98
N ASN A 123 5.99 -13.02 -20.33
CA ASN A 123 6.44 -13.27 -21.70
C ASN A 123 6.48 -14.76 -22.08
N LYS A 124 5.91 -15.65 -21.25
CA LYS A 124 5.67 -17.07 -21.58
C LYS A 124 4.24 -17.27 -22.06
#